data_AF-A0A9E2SE31-F1
#
_entry.id   AF-A0A9E2SE31-F1
#
_cell.length_a   1.000
_cell.length_b   1.000
_cell.length_c   1.000
_cell.angle_alpha   90.00
_cell.angle_beta   90.00
_cell.angle_gamma   90.00
#
_symmetry.space_group_name_H-M   'P 1'
#
loop_
_entity.id
_entity.type
_entity.pdbx_description
1 polymer ?
#
loop_
_entity_poly.entity_id
_entity_poly.type
_entity_poly.pdbx_seq_one_letter_code
_entity_poly.pdbx_strand_id
1 'polypeptide(L)'
;MNKKKFILLVLSMGIAVASWATWYVFFKPHRNVGAEKAKYEVTSSTLSSEFKTDTAVALRKYINQAVLIQGKVTNVDGITVSLNNIACNIDSTDISKISGIKTGDNIKVQGLLVGYNDLMEEVNIAECVIKK
;
A
#
# COMPACT_ATOMS: atom_id res chain seq x y z
N MET A 1 -17.99 -2.07 51.70
CA MET A 1 -17.29 -3.02 50.79
C MET A 1 -15.97 -3.43 51.44
N ASN A 2 -15.70 -4.73 51.59
CA ASN A 2 -14.50 -5.20 52.31
C ASN A 2 -13.24 -4.75 51.54
N LYS A 3 -12.29 -4.08 52.20
CA LYS A 3 -11.09 -3.50 51.57
C LYS A 3 -10.34 -4.50 50.67
N LYS A 4 -10.29 -5.78 51.06
CA LYS A 4 -9.73 -6.88 50.25
C LYS A 4 -10.50 -7.15 48.95
N LYS A 5 -11.83 -7.10 48.97
CA LYS A 5 -12.67 -7.25 47.77
C LYS A 5 -12.54 -6.05 46.82
N PHE A 6 -12.35 -4.85 47.36
CA PHE A 6 -12.11 -3.65 46.57
C PHE A 6 -10.73 -3.71 45.87
N ILE A 7 -9.68 -4.10 46.58
CA ILE A 7 -8.34 -4.27 46.00
C ILE A 7 -8.34 -5.33 44.89
N LEU A 8 -8.99 -6.48 45.11
CA LEU A 8 -9.15 -7.53 44.10
C LEU A 8 -9.86 -7.03 42.84
N LEU A 9 -10.92 -6.23 43.00
CA LEU A 9 -11.67 -5.65 41.90
C LEU A 9 -10.84 -4.65 41.08
N VAL A 10 -10.07 -3.80 41.75
CA VAL A 10 -9.17 -2.85 41.07
C VAL A 10 -8.07 -3.60 40.32
N LEU A 11 -7.49 -4.65 40.92
CA LEU A 11 -6.46 -5.46 40.28
C LEU A 11 -6.99 -6.21 39.05
N SER A 12 -8.18 -6.83 39.15
CA SER A 12 -8.80 -7.52 38.01
C SER A 12 -9.14 -6.56 36.87
N MET A 13 -9.59 -5.35 37.21
CA MET A 13 -9.90 -4.32 36.21
C MET A 13 -8.63 -3.81 35.54
N GLY A 14 -7.53 -3.65 36.29
CA GLY A 14 -6.22 -3.32 35.74
C GLY A 14 -5.71 -4.37 34.75
N ILE A 15 -5.84 -5.65 35.07
CA ILE A 15 -5.46 -6.76 34.18
C ILE A 15 -6.32 -6.75 32.90
N ALA A 16 -7.63 -6.56 33.01
CA ALA A 16 -8.53 -6.52 31.86
C ALA A 16 -8.17 -5.37 30.89
N VAL A 17 -7.87 -4.18 31.41
CA VAL A 17 -7.46 -3.02 30.60
C VAL A 17 -6.11 -3.27 29.94
N ALA A 18 -5.14 -3.84 30.67
CA ALA A 18 -3.82 -4.17 30.12
C ALA A 18 -3.93 -5.21 28.99
N SER A 19 -4.72 -6.27 29.18
CA SER A 19 -4.97 -7.29 28.15
C SER A 19 -5.65 -6.69 26.91
N TRP A 20 -6.65 -5.83 27.09
CA TRP A 20 -7.32 -5.15 25.98
C TRP A 20 -6.38 -4.22 25.22
N ALA A 21 -5.60 -3.40 25.91
CA ALA A 21 -4.64 -2.49 25.29
C ALA A 21 -3.58 -3.25 24.48
N THR A 22 -3.08 -4.36 25.04
CA THR A 22 -2.14 -5.25 24.36
C THR A 22 -2.79 -5.81 23.09
N TRP A 23 -3.98 -6.42 23.20
CA TRP A 23 -4.71 -6.94 22.04
C TRP A 23 -4.93 -5.87 20.96
N TYR A 24 -5.35 -4.67 21.33
CA TYR A 24 -5.60 -3.58 20.38
C TYR A 24 -4.35 -3.13 19.63
N VAL A 25 -3.19 -3.06 20.30
CA VAL A 25 -1.93 -2.67 19.67
C VAL A 25 -1.41 -3.76 18.73
N PHE A 26 -1.52 -5.03 19.11
CA PHE A 26 -1.05 -6.15 18.30
C PHE A 26 -1.98 -6.49 17.12
N PHE A 27 -3.28 -6.32 17.28
CA PHE A 27 -4.29 -6.61 16.25
C PHE A 27 -4.83 -5.37 15.56
N LYS A 28 -4.15 -4.22 15.67
CA LYS A 28 -4.55 -3.03 14.93
C LYS A 28 -4.52 -3.37 13.43
N PRO A 29 -5.64 -3.26 12.71
CA PRO A 29 -5.66 -3.60 11.30
C PRO A 29 -4.68 -2.69 10.56
N HIS A 30 -3.73 -3.31 9.85
CA HIS A 30 -2.86 -2.60 8.93
C HIS A 30 -3.71 -1.99 7.80
N ARG A 31 -3.27 -0.85 7.28
CA ARG A 31 -3.93 -0.22 6.13
C ARG A 31 -3.92 -1.22 4.98
N ASN A 32 -5.08 -1.54 4.44
CA ASN A 32 -5.19 -2.42 3.29
C ASN A 32 -5.39 -1.57 2.03
N VAL A 33 -4.30 -1.27 1.34
CA VAL A 33 -4.30 -0.43 0.12
C VAL A 33 -5.15 -1.06 -0.98
N GLY A 34 -5.20 -2.39 -1.05
CA GLY A 34 -6.04 -3.12 -2.00
C GLY A 34 -7.54 -2.98 -1.74
N ALA A 35 -7.96 -2.85 -0.48
CA ALA A 35 -9.37 -2.69 -0.09
C ALA A 35 -9.82 -1.22 -0.01
N GLU A 36 -8.88 -0.27 0.06
CA GLU A 36 -9.17 1.15 0.06
C GLU A 36 -9.72 1.61 -1.31
N LYS A 37 -10.56 2.64 -1.30
CA LYS A 37 -10.95 3.32 -2.54
C LYS A 37 -9.77 4.12 -3.08
N ALA A 38 -9.39 3.91 -4.34
CA ALA A 38 -8.36 4.72 -4.97
C ALA A 38 -8.75 6.21 -4.91
N LYS A 39 -7.82 7.04 -4.44
CA LYS A 39 -8.01 8.50 -4.41
C LYS A 39 -7.82 9.11 -5.79
N TYR A 40 -6.98 8.49 -6.60
CA TYR A 40 -6.71 8.89 -7.96
C TYR A 40 -6.73 7.68 -8.89
N GLU A 41 -7.28 7.87 -10.08
CA GLU A 41 -7.22 6.92 -11.17
C GLU A 41 -6.48 7.60 -12.33
N VAL A 42 -5.33 7.05 -12.71
CA VAL A 42 -4.42 7.65 -13.69
C VAL A 42 -3.86 6.59 -14.63
N THR A 43 -3.33 7.02 -15.78
CA THR A 43 -2.56 6.11 -16.64
C THR A 43 -1.09 6.13 -16.26
N SER A 44 -0.35 5.05 -16.55
CA SER A 44 1.10 5.01 -16.33
C SER A 44 1.82 6.13 -17.08
N SER A 45 1.36 6.48 -18.28
CA SER A 45 1.90 7.59 -19.08
C SER A 45 1.65 8.95 -18.44
N THR A 46 0.43 9.21 -17.94
CA THR A 46 0.09 10.46 -17.26
C THR A 46 0.91 10.62 -15.98
N LEU A 47 0.97 9.57 -15.16
CA LEU A 47 1.72 9.60 -13.90
C LEU A 47 3.22 9.84 -14.17
N SER A 48 3.78 9.12 -15.15
CA SER A 48 5.16 9.34 -15.61
C SER A 48 5.42 10.79 -16.03
N SER A 49 4.51 11.37 -16.82
CA SER A 49 4.63 12.74 -17.30
C SER A 49 4.55 13.76 -16.16
N GLU A 50 3.69 13.55 -15.17
CA GLU A 50 3.59 14.45 -14.01
C GLU A 50 4.90 14.44 -13.20
N PHE A 51 5.49 13.27 -12.95
CA PHE A 51 6.77 13.17 -12.27
C PHE A 51 7.94 13.76 -13.08
N LYS A 52 7.93 13.65 -14.42
CA LYS A 52 8.94 14.29 -15.27
C LYS A 52 8.80 15.81 -15.37
N THR A 53 7.59 16.33 -15.21
CA THR A 53 7.32 17.78 -15.32
C THR A 53 7.71 18.48 -14.02
N ASP A 54 7.24 17.97 -12.88
CA ASP A 54 7.57 18.50 -11.56
C ASP A 54 7.41 17.40 -10.51
N THR A 55 8.53 16.75 -10.18
CA THR A 55 8.61 15.69 -9.18
C THR A 55 8.04 16.14 -7.83
N ALA A 56 8.30 17.39 -7.40
CA ALA A 56 7.86 17.86 -6.10
C ALA A 56 6.34 18.04 -6.02
N VAL A 57 5.73 18.56 -7.08
CA VAL A 57 4.27 18.68 -7.18
C VAL A 57 3.60 17.31 -7.28
N ALA A 58 4.13 16.41 -8.12
CA ALA A 58 3.61 15.06 -8.25
C ALA A 58 3.71 14.29 -6.92
N LEU A 59 4.87 14.36 -6.25
CA LEU A 59 5.08 13.71 -4.96
C LEU A 59 4.08 14.24 -3.92
N ARG A 60 3.91 15.57 -3.79
CA ARG A 60 2.91 16.15 -2.87
C ARG A 60 1.48 15.69 -3.16
N LYS A 61 1.14 15.48 -4.43
CA LYS A 61 -0.19 15.04 -4.86
C LYS A 61 -0.47 13.58 -4.53
N TYR A 62 0.51 12.70 -4.73
CA TYR A 62 0.30 11.25 -4.71
C TYR A 62 0.92 10.50 -3.54
N ILE A 63 1.91 11.07 -2.83
CA ILE A 63 2.60 10.38 -1.73
C ILE A 63 1.61 9.88 -0.68
N ASN A 64 1.79 8.63 -0.28
CA ASN A 64 0.95 7.94 0.70
C ASN A 64 -0.54 7.82 0.30
N GLN A 65 -0.88 7.99 -0.98
CA GLN A 65 -2.24 7.81 -1.50
C GLN A 65 -2.36 6.47 -2.23
N ALA A 66 -3.54 5.84 -2.11
CA ALA A 66 -3.90 4.72 -2.96
C ALA A 66 -4.22 5.23 -4.37
N VAL A 67 -3.45 4.78 -5.37
CA VAL A 67 -3.57 5.20 -6.77
C VAL A 67 -3.88 3.97 -7.61
N LEU A 68 -4.93 4.05 -8.42
CA LEU A 68 -5.24 3.08 -9.46
C LEU A 68 -4.53 3.52 -10.75
N ILE A 69 -3.71 2.64 -11.28
CA ILE A 69 -2.87 2.89 -12.44
C ILE A 69 -3.23 1.91 -13.53
N GLN A 70 -3.62 2.44 -14.68
CA GLN A 70 -3.81 1.65 -15.89
C GLN A 70 -2.61 1.81 -16.82
N GLY A 71 -2.03 0.70 -17.28
CA GLY A 71 -0.88 0.78 -18.14
C GLY A 71 -0.45 -0.55 -18.75
N LYS A 72 0.43 -0.42 -19.73
CA LYS A 72 1.09 -1.56 -20.38
C LYS A 72 2.29 -2.02 -19.55
N VAL A 73 2.40 -3.33 -19.33
CA VAL A 73 3.53 -3.95 -18.63
C VAL A 73 4.77 -3.90 -19.51
N THR A 74 5.84 -3.31 -18.99
CA THR A 74 7.13 -3.20 -19.67
C THR A 74 8.14 -4.24 -19.18
N ASN A 75 8.05 -4.63 -17.92
CA ASN A 75 8.90 -5.67 -17.34
C ASN A 75 8.19 -6.35 -16.16
N VAL A 76 8.56 -7.60 -15.89
CA VAL A 76 8.14 -8.36 -14.70
C VAL A 76 9.41 -9.01 -14.13
N ASP A 77 9.80 -8.61 -12.93
CA ASP A 77 10.97 -9.14 -12.24
C ASP A 77 10.60 -9.54 -10.80
N GLY A 78 10.53 -10.85 -10.55
CA GLY A 78 10.08 -11.41 -9.28
C GLY A 78 8.68 -10.91 -8.89
N ILE A 79 8.60 -10.11 -7.82
CA ILE A 79 7.36 -9.50 -7.33
C ILE A 79 7.12 -8.08 -7.86
N THR A 80 8.03 -7.55 -8.68
CA THR A 80 7.94 -6.20 -9.21
C THR A 80 7.39 -6.23 -10.64
N VAL A 81 6.29 -5.53 -10.86
CA VAL A 81 5.72 -5.30 -12.19
C VAL A 81 5.98 -3.86 -12.58
N SER A 82 6.69 -3.67 -13.70
CA SER A 82 7.01 -2.35 -14.23
C SER A 82 5.99 -1.91 -15.28
N LEU A 83 5.50 -0.68 -15.17
CA LEU A 83 4.66 -0.02 -16.17
C LEU A 83 5.31 1.31 -16.58
N ASN A 84 6.08 1.31 -17.67
CA ASN A 84 6.93 2.45 -18.06
C ASN A 84 8.05 2.70 -17.01
N ASN A 85 8.12 3.88 -16.40
CA ASN A 85 9.05 4.21 -15.31
C ASN A 85 8.39 4.07 -13.92
N ILE A 86 7.44 3.15 -13.78
CA ILE A 86 6.72 2.91 -12.53
C ILE A 86 7.03 1.48 -12.11
N ALA A 87 7.68 1.32 -10.97
CA ALA A 87 7.89 0.03 -10.33
C ALA A 87 6.78 -0.21 -9.31
N CYS A 88 5.95 -1.23 -9.57
CA CYS A 88 4.91 -1.68 -8.67
C CYS A 88 5.35 -2.96 -7.97
N ASN A 89 5.60 -2.89 -6.67
CA ASN A 89 5.90 -4.05 -5.85
C ASN A 89 4.58 -4.72 -5.41
N ILE A 90 4.31 -5.90 -5.94
CA ILE A 90 3.06 -6.64 -5.73
C ILE A 90 2.98 -7.15 -4.30
N ASP A 91 1.83 -6.93 -3.67
CA ASP A 91 1.58 -7.42 -2.32
C ASP A 91 1.62 -8.96 -2.26
N SER A 92 2.09 -9.48 -1.12
CA SER A 92 2.22 -10.91 -0.87
C SER A 92 0.93 -11.71 -1.12
N THR A 93 -0.24 -11.08 -0.91
CA THR A 93 -1.54 -11.70 -1.14
C THR A 93 -1.88 -11.92 -2.63
N ASP A 94 -1.22 -11.18 -3.53
CA ASP A 94 -1.51 -11.14 -4.96
C ASP A 94 -0.39 -11.72 -5.84
N ILE A 95 0.69 -12.25 -5.24
CA ILE A 95 1.84 -12.85 -5.97
C ILE A 95 1.39 -13.93 -6.97
N SER A 96 0.38 -14.73 -6.63
CA SER A 96 -0.15 -15.78 -7.51
C SER A 96 -0.70 -15.26 -8.84
N LYS A 97 -1.13 -13.99 -8.91
CA LYS A 97 -1.64 -13.35 -10.13
C LYS A 97 -0.52 -12.91 -11.08
N ILE A 98 0.72 -12.79 -10.59
CA ILE A 98 1.88 -12.38 -11.41
C ILE A 98 2.16 -13.40 -12.52
N SER A 99 2.00 -14.69 -12.24
CA SER A 99 2.22 -15.77 -13.23
C SER A 99 1.37 -15.64 -14.49
N GLY A 100 0.26 -14.90 -14.43
CA GLY A 100 -0.62 -14.62 -15.57
C GLY A 100 -0.27 -13.36 -16.35
N ILE A 101 0.67 -12.54 -15.87
CA ILE A 101 1.05 -11.26 -16.47
C ILE A 101 2.27 -11.44 -17.34
N LYS A 102 2.22 -10.89 -18.55
CA LYS A 102 3.33 -10.86 -19.49
C LYS A 102 3.65 -9.45 -19.92
N THR A 103 4.91 -9.24 -20.30
CA THR A 103 5.31 -8.01 -20.97
C THR A 103 4.43 -7.77 -22.19
N GLY A 104 3.86 -6.57 -22.25
CA GLY A 104 2.93 -6.18 -23.30
C GLY A 104 1.45 -6.17 -22.89
N ASP A 105 1.09 -6.81 -21.77
CA ASP A 105 -0.28 -6.82 -21.27
C ASP A 105 -0.69 -5.44 -20.78
N ASN A 106 -1.96 -5.08 -21.00
CA ASN A 106 -2.55 -3.87 -20.42
C ASN A 106 -3.29 -4.27 -19.14
N ILE A 107 -2.82 -3.78 -18.00
CA ILE A 107 -3.34 -4.14 -16.67
C ILE A 107 -3.81 -2.89 -15.92
N LYS A 108 -4.66 -3.11 -14.91
CA LYS A 108 -4.96 -2.12 -13.87
C LYS A 108 -4.36 -2.60 -12.56
N VAL A 109 -3.56 -1.76 -11.92
CA VAL A 109 -2.93 -2.05 -10.64
C VAL A 109 -3.24 -0.93 -9.67
N GLN A 110 -3.64 -1.28 -8.45
CA GLN A 110 -3.83 -0.30 -7.39
C GLN A 110 -2.70 -0.47 -6.38
N GLY A 111 -2.04 0.62 -6.01
CA GLY A 111 -0.95 0.58 -5.04
C GLY A 111 -0.75 1.89 -4.30
N LEU A 112 0.14 1.85 -3.32
CA LEU A 112 0.50 2.98 -2.48
C LEU A 112 1.74 3.66 -3.04
N LEU A 113 1.63 4.91 -3.46
CA LEU A 113 2.82 5.63 -3.89
C LEU A 113 3.70 5.94 -2.68
N VAL A 114 4.92 5.41 -2.69
CA VAL A 114 5.88 5.52 -1.57
C VAL A 114 7.02 6.47 -1.85
N GLY A 115 7.33 6.75 -3.12
CA GLY A 115 8.37 7.69 -3.46
C GLY A 115 8.73 7.73 -4.94
N TYR A 116 9.79 8.46 -5.23
CA TYR A 116 10.40 8.57 -6.54
C TYR A 116 11.92 8.40 -6.38
N ASN A 117 12.53 7.61 -7.25
CA ASN A 117 13.98 7.39 -7.28
C ASN A 117 14.58 8.31 -8.34
N ASP A 118 15.23 9.39 -7.90
CA ASP A 118 15.84 10.38 -8.79
C ASP A 118 16.98 9.80 -9.64
N LEU A 119 17.66 8.76 -9.17
CA LEU A 119 18.77 8.13 -9.91
C LEU A 119 18.28 7.23 -11.05
N MET A 120 17.15 6.57 -10.85
CA MET A 120 16.54 5.66 -11.83
C MET A 120 15.39 6.31 -12.61
N GLU A 121 15.07 7.56 -12.30
CA GLU A 121 13.88 8.29 -12.78
C GLU A 121 12.56 7.50 -12.63
N GLU A 122 12.45 6.73 -11.55
CA GLU A 122 11.42 5.70 -11.37
C GLU A 122 10.46 6.03 -10.21
N VAL A 123 9.16 5.88 -10.45
CA VAL A 123 8.12 6.02 -9.42
C VAL A 123 7.97 4.69 -8.69
N ASN A 124 8.14 4.71 -7.37
CA ASN A 124 8.03 3.53 -6.52
C ASN A 124 6.64 3.43 -5.90
N ILE A 125 6.02 2.26 -6.08
CA ILE A 125 4.69 1.94 -5.57
C ILE A 125 4.76 0.62 -4.82
N ALA A 126 4.25 0.60 -3.59
CA ALA A 126 4.22 -0.57 -2.72
C ALA A 126 2.80 -1.11 -2.55
N GLU A 127 2.69 -2.32 -2.01
CA GLU A 127 1.42 -2.99 -1.71
C GLU A 127 0.49 -3.04 -2.94
N CYS A 128 1.07 -3.32 -4.11
CA CYS A 128 0.34 -3.31 -5.36
C CYS A 128 -0.58 -4.53 -5.50
N VAL A 129 -1.83 -4.29 -5.89
CA VAL A 129 -2.88 -5.30 -6.06
C VAL A 129 -3.43 -5.18 -7.48
N ILE A 130 -3.53 -6.32 -8.17
CA ILE A 130 -3.99 -6.36 -9.56
C ILE A 130 -5.52 -6.30 -9.56
N LYS A 131 -6.07 -5.28 -10.23
CA LYS A 131 -7.52 -5.04 -10.38
C LYS A 131 -7.97 -5.49 -11.78
N LYS A 132 -9.15 -6.12 -11.84
CA LYS A 132 -9.83 -6.43 -13.10
C LYS A 132 -10.63 -5.23 -13.59
#